data_AF-A0A7S2TMP3-F1
#
_entry.id   AF-A0A7S2TMP3-F1
#
_cell.length_a   1.000
_cell.length_b   1.000
_cell.length_c   1.000
_cell.angle_alpha   90.00
_cell.angle_beta   90.00
_cell.angle_gamma   90.00
#
_symmetry.space_group_name_H-M   'P 1'
#
loop_
_entity.id
_entity.type
_entity.pdbx_description
1 polymer ?
#
loop_
_entity_poly.entity_id
_entity_poly.type
_entity_poly.pdbx_seq_one_letter_code
_entity_poly.pdbx_strand_id
1 'polypeptide(L)'
;KKHQYLPRNELVIRLQPNESVYMRTNVKAPGLMTQPVQNELDLTYKTRYGNVDNPSAYSRLILEVLRGNQGAFVRKDELHRAWEIFTPLLQELEQKKVKPVTYEYGGRGPKEADELATRVGYDPATLKLRLKAGPRDNRQGGQYTEQEFAAYVDKLQKEEVTPAEADAEHKK
;
A
#
# COMPACT_ATOMS: atom_id res chain seq x y z
N LYS A 1 -23.76 22.54 30.03
CA LYS A 1 -23.50 21.08 29.90
C LYS A 1 -22.19 20.91 29.12
N LYS A 2 -21.13 20.35 29.71
CA LYS A 2 -19.92 20.00 28.94
C LYS A 2 -20.30 18.85 28.01
N HIS A 3 -20.33 19.08 26.70
CA HIS A 3 -20.48 18.00 25.73
C HIS A 3 -19.19 17.17 25.78
N GLN A 4 -19.31 15.91 26.15
CA GLN A 4 -18.19 14.98 26.14
C GLN A 4 -17.73 14.82 24.69
N TYR A 5 -16.46 15.12 24.42
CA TYR A 5 -15.87 14.91 23.11
C TYR A 5 -15.82 13.41 22.82
N LEU A 6 -16.53 12.98 21.77
CA LEU A 6 -16.53 11.61 21.29
C LEU A 6 -15.62 11.51 20.06
N PRO A 7 -14.69 10.53 20.02
CA PRO A 7 -13.86 10.32 18.84
C PRO A 7 -14.73 9.86 17.66
N ARG A 8 -14.28 10.16 16.44
CA ARG A 8 -14.95 9.72 15.20
C ARG A 8 -14.89 8.21 15.06
N ASN A 9 -15.93 7.64 14.46
CA ASN A 9 -15.89 6.24 14.03
C ASN A 9 -14.99 6.12 12.80
N GLU A 10 -14.23 5.04 12.73
CA GLU A 10 -13.28 4.79 11.63
C GLU A 10 -13.50 3.38 11.09
N LEU A 11 -13.66 3.25 9.77
CA LEU A 11 -13.62 1.96 9.08
C LEU A 11 -12.22 1.80 8.48
N VAL A 12 -11.48 0.81 8.95
CA VAL A 12 -10.14 0.52 8.47
C VAL A 12 -10.17 -0.79 7.68
N ILE A 13 -9.81 -0.69 6.41
CA ILE A 13 -9.62 -1.84 5.51
C ILE A 13 -8.12 -1.94 5.27
N ARG A 14 -7.47 -2.90 5.93
CA ARG A 14 -6.06 -3.18 5.75
C ARG A 14 -5.90 -4.25 4.69
N LEU A 15 -5.30 -3.85 3.56
CA LEU A 15 -4.96 -4.78 2.48
C LEU A 15 -3.75 -5.64 2.88
N GLN A 16 -2.61 -5.05 3.24
CA GLN A 16 -1.40 -5.78 3.63
C GLN A 16 -0.54 -4.97 4.62
N PRO A 17 0.34 -5.63 5.41
CA PRO A 17 0.35 -7.06 5.75
C PRO A 17 -0.72 -7.40 6.80
N ASN A 18 -1.13 -8.67 6.88
CA ASN A 18 -2.21 -9.16 7.75
C ASN A 18 -3.55 -8.49 7.40
N GLU A 19 -4.17 -8.99 6.33
CA GLU A 19 -5.48 -8.61 5.82
C GLU A 19 -6.49 -8.54 6.97
N SER A 20 -7.04 -7.35 7.22
CA SER A 20 -8.03 -7.15 8.28
C SER A 20 -9.00 -6.05 7.91
N VAL A 21 -10.24 -6.22 8.36
CA VAL A 21 -11.27 -5.18 8.30
C VAL A 21 -11.70 -4.94 9.74
N TYR A 22 -11.55 -3.72 10.22
CA TYR A 22 -12.04 -3.37 11.55
C TYR A 22 -12.70 -2.00 11.59
N MET A 23 -13.73 -1.90 12.44
CA MET A 23 -14.46 -0.66 12.66
C MET A 23 -14.25 -0.20 14.09
N ARG A 24 -13.72 1.01 14.26
CA ARG A 24 -13.62 1.68 15.55
C ARG A 24 -14.93 2.40 15.82
N THR A 25 -15.61 2.03 16.89
CA THR A 25 -16.90 2.59 17.28
C THR A 25 -16.94 2.92 18.76
N ASN A 26 -17.79 3.86 19.14
CA ASN A 26 -18.02 4.21 20.54
C ASN A 26 -19.07 3.28 21.14
N VAL A 27 -18.68 2.52 22.15
CA VAL A 27 -19.57 1.64 22.92
C VAL A 27 -19.61 2.09 24.37
N LYS A 28 -20.65 1.71 25.11
CA LYS A 28 -20.68 1.94 26.55
C LYS A 28 -19.52 1.17 27.21
N ALA A 29 -18.83 1.80 28.16
CA ALA A 29 -17.84 1.12 28.98
C ALA A 29 -18.44 -0.13 29.65
N PRO A 30 -17.76 -1.29 29.58
CA PRO A 30 -18.19 -2.46 30.34
C PRO A 30 -18.12 -2.16 31.85
N GLY A 31 -19.14 -2.60 32.60
CA GLY A 31 -19.24 -2.38 34.05
C GLY A 31 -20.27 -1.31 34.44
N LEU A 32 -20.10 -0.73 35.62
CA LEU A 32 -21.04 0.21 36.24
C LEU A 32 -20.90 1.65 35.74
N MET A 33 -19.84 1.94 34.98
CA MET A 33 -19.60 3.27 34.42
C MET A 33 -20.46 3.46 33.16
N THR A 34 -21.03 4.66 33.00
CA THR A 34 -21.88 5.03 31.85
C THR A 34 -21.13 5.82 30.78
N GLN A 35 -19.81 5.93 30.89
CA GLN A 35 -19.00 6.68 29.95
C GLN A 35 -18.82 5.90 28.64
N PRO A 36 -18.90 6.57 27.48
CA PRO A 36 -18.57 5.99 26.18
C PRO A 36 -17.06 5.76 26.06
N VAL A 37 -16.67 4.58 25.58
CA VAL A 37 -15.29 4.19 25.27
C VAL A 37 -15.19 3.74 23.82
N GLN A 38 -14.04 3.99 23.19
CA GLN A 38 -13.80 3.52 21.83
C GLN A 38 -13.41 2.04 21.85
N ASN A 39 -14.09 1.22 21.06
CA ASN A 39 -13.83 -0.21 20.90
C ASN A 39 -13.73 -0.58 19.41
N GLU A 40 -13.15 -1.73 19.10
CA GLU A 40 -12.95 -2.23 17.73
C GLU A 40 -13.83 -3.45 17.47
N LEU A 41 -14.53 -3.45 16.34
CA LEU A 41 -15.13 -4.64 15.74
C LEU A 41 -14.13 -5.16 14.71
N ASP A 42 -13.46 -6.29 14.99
CA ASP A 42 -12.33 -6.78 14.19
C ASP A 42 -12.65 -8.07 13.41
N LEU A 43 -12.30 -8.09 12.13
CA LEU A 43 -12.22 -9.27 11.28
C LEU A 43 -10.79 -9.38 10.74
N THR A 44 -9.97 -10.18 11.40
CA THR A 44 -8.63 -10.53 10.92
C THR A 44 -8.68 -11.83 10.11
N TYR A 45 -8.29 -11.79 8.83
CA TYR A 45 -8.42 -12.94 7.91
C TYR A 45 -7.62 -14.15 8.38
N LYS A 46 -6.38 -13.93 8.82
CA LYS A 46 -5.50 -15.00 9.31
C LYS A 46 -6.11 -15.78 10.49
N THR A 47 -6.78 -15.09 11.41
CA THR A 47 -7.42 -15.71 12.57
C THR A 47 -8.74 -16.39 12.20
N ARG A 48 -9.52 -15.78 11.30
CA ARG A 48 -10.86 -16.27 10.94
C ARG A 48 -10.86 -17.39 9.90
N TYR A 49 -9.88 -17.38 8.99
CA TYR A 49 -9.76 -18.25 7.83
C TYR A 49 -8.37 -18.90 7.74
N GLY A 50 -7.78 -19.26 8.88
CA GLY A 50 -6.38 -19.73 8.96
C GLY A 50 -6.02 -20.95 8.09
N ASN A 51 -7.00 -21.65 7.53
CA ASN A 51 -6.81 -22.80 6.63
C ASN A 51 -7.01 -22.45 5.14
N VAL A 52 -7.22 -21.18 4.81
CA VAL A 52 -7.46 -20.72 3.44
C VAL A 52 -6.26 -19.92 2.98
N ASP A 53 -5.56 -20.42 1.95
CA ASP A 53 -4.49 -19.69 1.31
C ASP A 53 -5.07 -18.59 0.42
N ASN A 54 -4.66 -17.34 0.66
CA ASN A 54 -5.00 -16.22 -0.20
C ASN A 54 -4.09 -16.26 -1.43
N PRO A 55 -4.61 -16.46 -2.65
CA PRO A 55 -3.78 -16.54 -3.84
C PRO A 55 -3.07 -15.21 -4.10
N SER A 56 -1.86 -15.29 -4.66
CA SER A 56 -1.12 -14.11 -5.11
C SER A 56 -1.94 -13.27 -6.09
N ALA A 57 -1.75 -11.95 -6.07
CA ALA A 57 -2.45 -11.01 -6.94
C ALA A 57 -2.36 -11.42 -8.42
N TYR A 58 -1.18 -11.83 -8.89
CA TYR A 58 -1.00 -12.27 -10.28
C TYR A 58 -1.71 -13.58 -10.60
N SER A 59 -1.70 -14.56 -9.68
CA SER A 59 -2.44 -15.81 -9.86
C SER A 59 -3.94 -15.55 -10.02
N ARG A 60 -4.47 -14.59 -9.25
CA ARG A 60 -5.87 -14.17 -9.39
C ARG A 60 -6.11 -13.48 -10.73
N LEU A 61 -5.27 -12.54 -11.15
CA LEU A 61 -5.44 -11.82 -12.42
C LEU A 61 -5.40 -12.77 -13.62
N ILE A 62 -4.46 -13.71 -13.67
CA ILE A 62 -4.38 -14.71 -14.75
C ILE A 62 -5.65 -15.56 -14.79
N LEU A 63 -6.17 -15.98 -13.64
CA LEU A 63 -7.43 -16.73 -13.56
C LEU A 63 -8.62 -15.93 -14.10
N GLU A 64 -8.68 -14.62 -13.86
CA GLU A 64 -9.75 -13.77 -14.41
C GLU A 64 -9.65 -13.64 -15.94
N VAL A 65 -8.43 -13.56 -16.52
CA VAL A 65 -8.23 -13.58 -17.98
C VAL A 65 -8.75 -14.89 -18.57
N LEU A 66 -8.40 -16.03 -17.96
CA LEU A 66 -8.86 -17.34 -18.43
C LEU A 66 -10.38 -17.50 -18.35
N ARG A 67 -11.04 -16.81 -17.42
CA ARG A 67 -12.50 -16.75 -17.29
C ARG A 67 -13.17 -15.73 -18.20
N GLY A 68 -12.39 -14.93 -18.93
CA GLY A 68 -12.91 -13.82 -19.75
C GLY A 68 -13.51 -12.68 -18.92
N ASN A 69 -13.21 -12.60 -17.62
CA ASN A 69 -13.74 -11.55 -16.75
C ASN A 69 -12.77 -10.36 -16.70
N GLN A 70 -13.22 -9.21 -17.19
CA GLN A 70 -12.42 -7.99 -17.24
C GLN A 70 -12.59 -7.09 -16.02
N GLY A 71 -13.41 -7.47 -15.03
CA GLY A 71 -13.72 -6.61 -13.87
C GLY A 71 -12.53 -6.30 -12.95
N ALA A 72 -11.44 -7.07 -13.04
CA ALA A 72 -10.21 -6.83 -12.29
C ALA A 72 -9.17 -5.97 -13.04
N PHE A 73 -9.49 -5.53 -14.26
CA PHE A 73 -8.60 -4.77 -15.13
C PHE A 73 -9.08 -3.34 -15.29
N VAL A 74 -8.13 -2.41 -15.37
CA VAL A 74 -8.41 -0.99 -15.58
C VAL A 74 -8.91 -0.77 -17.00
N ARG A 75 -10.03 -0.07 -17.14
CA ARG A 75 -10.60 0.27 -18.45
C ARG A 75 -9.90 1.49 -19.08
N LYS A 76 -10.04 1.64 -20.41
CA LYS A 76 -9.44 2.75 -21.16
C LYS A 76 -9.93 4.13 -20.70
N ASP A 77 -11.22 4.26 -20.39
CA ASP A 77 -11.84 5.48 -19.89
C ASP A 77 -11.37 5.82 -18.46
N GLU A 78 -11.27 4.83 -17.58
CA GLU A 78 -10.72 4.99 -16.23
C GLU A 78 -9.27 5.48 -16.26
N LEU A 79 -8.44 4.87 -17.12
CA LEU A 79 -7.05 5.26 -17.30
C LEU A 79 -6.94 6.71 -17.78
N HIS A 80 -7.75 7.12 -18.76
CA HIS A 80 -7.73 8.49 -19.27
C HIS A 80 -8.08 9.51 -18.18
N ARG A 81 -9.09 9.22 -17.35
CA ARG A 81 -9.48 10.11 -16.24
C ARG A 81 -8.43 10.18 -15.14
N ALA A 82 -7.76 9.07 -14.83
CA ALA A 82 -6.66 9.09 -13.86
C ALA A 82 -5.54 10.03 -14.34
N TRP A 83 -5.16 9.95 -15.61
CA TRP A 83 -4.14 10.84 -16.19
C TRP A 83 -4.60 12.30 -16.20
N GLU A 84 -5.85 12.58 -16.56
CA GLU A 84 -6.40 13.95 -16.55
C GLU A 84 -6.26 14.64 -15.18
N ILE A 85 -6.42 13.89 -14.09
CA ILE A 85 -6.28 14.43 -12.72
C ILE A 85 -4.81 14.74 -12.38
N PHE A 86 -3.87 13.86 -12.73
CA PHE A 86 -2.46 14.00 -12.29
C PHE A 86 -1.57 14.77 -13.27
N THR A 87 -1.90 14.80 -14.57
CA THR A 87 -1.06 15.43 -15.61
C THR A 87 -0.76 16.91 -15.33
N PRO A 88 -1.73 17.78 -14.97
CA PRO A 88 -1.44 19.19 -14.71
C PRO A 88 -0.45 19.37 -13.54
N LEU A 89 -0.61 18.58 -12.49
CA LEU A 89 0.30 18.60 -11.33
C LEU A 89 1.71 18.13 -11.70
N LEU A 90 1.83 17.06 -12.48
CA LEU A 90 3.12 16.53 -12.94
C LEU A 90 3.85 17.54 -13.84
N GLN A 91 3.13 18.17 -14.78
CA GLN A 91 3.69 19.21 -15.64
C GLN A 91 4.19 20.42 -14.84
N GLU A 92 3.45 20.84 -13.82
CA GLU A 92 3.87 21.94 -12.94
C GLU A 92 5.14 21.58 -12.16
N LEU A 93 5.23 20.34 -11.65
CA LEU A 93 6.41 19.85 -10.94
C LEU A 93 7.66 19.81 -11.83
N GLU A 94 7.51 19.38 -13.09
CA GLU A 94 8.58 19.36 -14.08
C GLU A 94 9.05 20.77 -14.46
N GLN A 95 8.11 21.69 -14.71
CA GLN A 95 8.42 23.07 -15.09
C GLN A 95 9.11 23.84 -13.95
N LYS A 96 8.58 23.74 -12.73
CA LYS A 96 9.09 24.47 -11.56
C LYS A 96 10.30 23.80 -10.92
N LYS A 97 10.62 22.55 -11.30
CA LYS A 97 11.70 21.73 -10.72
C LYS A 97 11.68 21.77 -9.18
N VAL A 98 10.50 21.56 -8.61
CA VAL A 98 10.27 21.65 -7.16
C VAL A 98 11.14 20.61 -6.45
N LYS A 99 11.96 21.06 -5.50
CA LYS A 99 12.79 20.15 -4.69
C LYS A 99 11.92 19.45 -3.64
N PRO A 100 11.93 18.10 -3.55
CA PRO A 100 11.21 17.38 -2.52
C PRO A 100 11.73 17.73 -1.12
N VAL A 101 10.83 17.73 -0.13
CA VAL A 101 11.19 17.89 1.29
C VAL A 101 11.88 16.62 1.76
N THR A 102 13.03 16.76 2.43
CA THR A 102 13.79 15.64 2.97
C THR A 102 13.17 15.10 4.25
N TYR A 103 13.29 13.80 4.48
CA TYR A 103 12.81 13.13 5.68
C TYR A 103 13.74 11.98 6.07
N GLU A 104 13.73 11.61 7.34
CA GLU A 104 14.57 10.54 7.88
C GLU A 104 14.13 9.16 7.37
N TYR A 105 15.10 8.33 7.00
CA TYR A 105 14.85 6.96 6.57
C TYR A 105 14.18 6.14 7.69
N GLY A 106 13.14 5.37 7.35
CA GLY A 106 12.33 4.62 8.30
C GLY A 106 11.26 5.45 9.03
N GLY A 107 11.29 6.78 8.88
CA GLY A 107 10.25 7.70 9.33
C GLY A 107 8.95 7.61 8.52
N ARG A 108 7.93 8.36 8.93
CA ARG A 108 6.61 8.40 8.24
C ARG A 108 6.56 9.38 7.06
N GLY A 109 7.66 10.06 6.77
CA GLY A 109 7.72 11.16 5.81
C GLY A 109 7.87 12.53 6.48
N PRO A 110 7.74 13.62 5.69
CA PRO A 110 7.90 14.99 6.15
C PRO A 110 6.76 15.45 7.08
N LYS A 111 7.04 16.41 7.97
CA LYS A 111 6.04 16.93 8.94
C LYS A 111 4.89 17.65 8.25
N GLU A 112 5.21 18.28 7.12
CA GLU A 112 4.30 19.01 6.24
C GLU A 112 3.17 18.10 5.72
N ALA A 113 3.39 16.78 5.62
CA ALA A 113 2.36 15.82 5.27
C ALA A 113 1.33 15.63 6.40
N ASP A 114 1.78 15.54 7.65
CA ASP A 114 0.90 15.47 8.83
C ASP A 114 0.12 16.79 9.02
N GLU A 115 0.73 17.94 8.69
CA GLU A 115 0.08 19.25 8.71
C GLU A 115 -1.00 19.38 7.62
N LEU A 116 -0.71 18.92 6.39
CA LEU A 116 -1.68 18.88 5.29
C LEU A 116 -2.88 18.01 5.68
N ALA A 117 -2.65 16.82 6.26
CA ALA A 117 -3.69 15.92 6.75
C ALA A 117 -4.60 16.60 7.78
N THR A 118 -4.00 17.28 8.77
CA THR A 118 -4.73 17.98 9.82
C THR A 118 -5.56 19.12 9.24
N ARG A 119 -5.01 19.87 8.26
CA ARG A 119 -5.71 20.97 7.57
C ARG A 119 -6.93 20.48 6.79
N VAL A 120 -6.90 19.29 6.20
CA VAL A 120 -8.05 18.69 5.51
C VAL A 120 -9.02 17.97 6.46
N GLY A 121 -8.75 18.00 7.78
CA GLY A 121 -9.64 17.46 8.81
C GLY A 121 -9.42 16.00 9.16
N TYR A 122 -8.28 15.42 8.76
CA TYR A 122 -7.87 14.07 9.14
C TYR A 122 -6.76 14.11 10.19
N ASP A 123 -6.94 13.38 11.30
CA ASP A 123 -5.92 13.27 12.35
C ASP A 123 -5.10 11.98 12.19
N PRO A 124 -3.84 12.05 11.71
CA PRO A 124 -2.99 10.87 11.51
C PRO A 124 -2.54 10.20 12.82
N ALA A 125 -2.85 10.77 13.99
CA ALA A 125 -2.54 10.16 15.28
C ALA A 125 -3.50 9.00 15.62
N THR A 126 -4.71 8.95 15.05
CA THR A 126 -5.71 7.95 15.43
C THR A 126 -5.29 6.53 15.05
N LEU A 127 -4.63 6.32 13.91
CA LEU A 127 -4.16 5.00 13.46
C LEU A 127 -2.91 4.48 14.21
N LYS A 128 -2.29 5.28 15.09
CA LYS A 128 -1.08 4.90 15.82
C LYS A 128 -1.28 3.71 16.77
N LEU A 129 -2.51 3.45 17.24
CA LEU A 129 -2.76 2.45 18.28
C LEU A 129 -2.50 0.99 17.85
N ARG A 130 -2.68 0.65 16.55
CA ARG A 130 -2.56 -0.75 16.10
C ARG A 130 -1.43 -1.01 15.08
N LEU A 131 -0.79 0.02 14.54
CA LEU A 131 0.41 -0.14 13.72
C LEU A 131 1.67 -0.47 14.54
N LYS A 132 1.60 -0.43 15.88
CA LYS A 132 2.69 -0.85 16.79
C LYS A 132 2.71 -2.35 17.11
N ALA A 133 1.77 -3.15 16.59
CA ALA A 133 1.69 -4.58 16.88
C ALA A 133 2.21 -5.41 15.70
N GLY A 134 3.52 -5.62 15.69
CA GLY A 134 4.21 -6.55 14.81
C GLY A 134 5.62 -6.05 14.52
N PRO A 135 6.66 -6.91 14.62
CA PRO A 135 7.91 -6.61 13.94
C PRO A 135 7.54 -6.26 12.50
N ARG A 136 8.04 -5.13 11.98
CA ARG A 136 8.23 -5.04 10.53
C ARG A 136 9.12 -6.22 10.22
N ASP A 137 8.52 -7.29 9.71
CA ASP A 137 9.24 -8.46 9.27
C ASP A 137 10.14 -7.97 8.15
N ASN A 138 11.38 -7.65 8.50
CA ASN A 138 12.50 -7.48 7.59
C ASN A 138 12.80 -8.85 6.97
N ARG A 139 11.82 -9.47 6.31
CA ARG A 139 12.06 -10.50 5.32
C ARG A 139 12.62 -9.80 4.10
N GLN A 140 13.92 -9.55 4.18
CA GLN A 140 14.88 -9.41 3.08
C GLN A 140 14.33 -8.69 1.84
N GLY A 141 14.02 -7.39 1.99
CA GLY A 141 14.36 -6.48 0.91
C GLY A 141 15.88 -6.39 0.92
N GLY A 142 16.54 -7.17 0.05
CA GLY A 142 17.99 -7.08 -0.12
C GLY A 142 18.37 -5.61 -0.29
N GLN A 143 19.25 -5.11 0.58
CA GLN A 143 19.89 -3.83 0.34
C GLN A 143 20.80 -4.04 -0.87
N TYR A 144 20.28 -3.87 -2.07
CA TYR A 144 21.14 -3.64 -3.21
C TYR A 144 21.60 -2.20 -3.08
N THR A 145 22.87 -2.03 -2.77
CA THR A 145 23.52 -0.72 -2.92
C THR A 145 23.40 -0.29 -4.39
N GLU A 146 23.38 1.02 -4.64
CA GLU A 146 23.24 1.60 -5.99
C GLU A 146 24.29 1.04 -6.97
N GLN A 147 25.45 0.63 -6.44
CA GLN A 147 26.53 -0.05 -7.18
C GLN A 147 26.20 -1.51 -7.54
N GLU A 148 25.51 -2.26 -6.67
CA GLU A 148 25.08 -3.64 -6.94
C GLU A 148 23.92 -3.70 -7.93
N PHE A 149 23.01 -2.73 -7.89
CA PHE A 149 21.95 -2.61 -8.89
C PHE A 149 22.52 -2.25 -10.27
N ALA A 150 23.50 -1.33 -10.34
CA ALA A 150 24.20 -1.03 -11.58
C ALA A 150 24.96 -2.25 -12.14
N ALA A 151 25.62 -3.04 -11.28
CA ALA A 151 26.28 -4.27 -11.70
C ALA A 151 25.30 -5.36 -12.18
N TYR A 152 24.11 -5.44 -11.58
CA TYR A 152 23.06 -6.38 -11.99
C TYR A 152 22.45 -6.00 -13.35
N VAL A 153 22.21 -4.70 -13.58
CA VAL A 153 21.72 -4.19 -14.87
C VAL A 153 22.77 -4.36 -15.97
N ASP A 154 24.06 -4.11 -15.68
CA ASP A 154 25.17 -4.35 -16.62
C ASP A 154 25.34 -5.86 -16.93
N LYS A 155 25.11 -6.73 -15.94
CA LYS A 155 25.09 -8.18 -16.15
C LYS A 155 23.94 -8.62 -17.06
N LEU A 156 22.73 -8.09 -16.86
CA LEU A 156 21.57 -8.39 -17.70
C LEU A 156 21.73 -7.85 -19.12
N GLN A 157 22.42 -6.72 -19.30
CA GLN A 157 22.75 -6.18 -20.62
C GLN A 157 23.86 -6.97 -21.33
N LYS A 158 24.73 -7.66 -20.58
CA LYS A 158 25.77 -8.55 -21.13
C LYS A 158 25.31 -9.99 -21.35
N GLU A 159 24.19 -10.39 -20.75
CA GLU A 159 23.51 -11.68 -20.99
C GLU A 159 22.42 -11.58 -22.09
N GLU A 160 22.43 -10.51 -22.91
CA GLU A 160 21.77 -10.56 -24.22
C GLU A 160 22.50 -11.58 -25.10
N VAL A 161 21.82 -12.71 -25.31
CA VAL A 161 22.15 -13.75 -26.30
C VAL A 161 22.53 -13.10 -27.62
N THR A 162 23.79 -13.28 -28.01
CA THR A 162 24.27 -12.93 -29.35
C THR A 162 23.39 -13.65 -30.40
N PRO A 163 22.89 -12.97 -31.44
CA PRO A 163 22.01 -13.59 -32.44
C PRO A 163 22.70 -14.64 -33.34
N ALA A 164 23.91 -15.10 -33.00
CA ALA A 164 24.76 -15.90 -33.88
C ALA A 164 24.78 -17.41 -33.56
N GLU A 165 24.19 -17.86 -32.45
CA GLU A 165 24.20 -19.28 -32.06
C GLU A 165 22.86 -20.01 -32.28
N ALA A 166 21.80 -19.30 -32.68
CA ALA A 166 20.49 -19.91 -32.95
C ALA A 166 20.36 -20.61 -34.32
N ASP A 167 21.30 -20.41 -35.26
CA ASP A 167 21.22 -20.98 -36.62
C ASP A 167 22.02 -22.27 -36.83
N ALA A 168 22.73 -22.78 -35.81
CA ALA A 168 23.58 -23.97 -35.95
C ALA A 168 22.92 -25.30 -35.53
N GLU A 169 21.76 -25.29 -34.86
CA GLU A 169 21.13 -26.51 -34.34
C GLU A 169 19.97 -27.05 -35.18
N HIS A 170 19.78 -26.53 -36.40
CA HIS A 170 18.83 -27.09 -37.39
C HIS A 170 19.51 -27.86 -38.53
N LYS A 171 20.68 -28.45 -38.27
CA LYS A 171 21.27 -29.45 -39.17
C LYS A 171 22.15 -30.45 -38.40
N LYS A 172 21.51 -31.39 -37.71
CA LYS A 172 21.98 -32.78 -37.55
C LYS A 172 20.83 -33.67 -37.08
#